data_AF-A0A519GLM3-F1
#
_entry.id   AF-A0A519GLM3-F1
#
_cell.length_a   1.000
_cell.length_b   1.000
_cell.length_c   1.000
_cell.angle_alpha   90.00
_cell.angle_beta   90.00
_cell.angle_gamma   90.00
#
_symmetry.space_group_name_H-M   'P 1'
#
loop_
_entity.id
_entity.type
_entity.pdbx_description
1 polymer ?
#
loop_
_entity_poly.entity_id
_entity_poly.type
_entity_poly.pdbx_seq_one_letter_code
_entity_poly.pdbx_strand_id
1 'polypeptide(L)'
;DYDEFPSFDADPHHRKWNLWSYIDARDGAQAIIRALEVAPAGFDRFLIAAADTVMSRPNTELVAKVFPGVETRGDLGVHDSLFSTAKAQRLLGYHPQHSWRDGR
;
A
#
# COMPACT_ATOMS: atom_id res chain seq x y z
N ASP A 1 4.87 6.54 12.75
CA ASP A 1 4.16 5.86 13.83
C ASP A 1 3.62 4.56 13.25
N TYR A 2 4.19 3.44 13.70
CA TYR A 2 3.82 2.09 13.27
C TYR A 2 3.32 1.26 14.46
N ASP A 3 3.05 1.92 15.60
CA ASP A 3 2.85 1.27 16.89
C ASP A 3 1.59 0.41 16.91
N GLU A 4 0.60 0.75 16.08
CA GLU A 4 -0.64 -0.03 15.94
C GLU A 4 -0.49 -1.27 15.04
N PHE A 5 0.56 -1.38 14.23
CA PHE A 5 0.68 -2.45 13.21
C PHE A 5 0.67 -3.86 13.80
N PRO A 6 1.31 -4.15 14.96
CA PRO A 6 1.18 -5.45 15.62
C PRO A 6 -0.28 -5.85 15.92
N SER A 7 -1.16 -4.89 16.22
CA SER A 7 -2.58 -5.17 16.46
C SER A 7 -3.35 -5.55 15.19
N PHE A 8 -2.97 -4.97 14.05
CA PHE A 8 -3.52 -5.32 12.73
C PHE A 8 -3.00 -6.68 12.27
N ASP A 9 -1.73 -6.98 12.57
CA ASP A 9 -1.15 -8.27 12.28
C ASP A 9 -1.71 -9.39 13.18
N ALA A 10 -2.18 -9.09 14.40
CA ALA A 10 -2.85 -10.08 15.24
C ALA A 10 -4.19 -10.55 14.64
N ASP A 11 -5.03 -9.61 14.17
CA ASP A 11 -6.30 -9.92 13.51
C ASP A 11 -6.39 -9.30 12.10
N PRO A 12 -6.25 -10.12 11.03
CA PRO A 12 -6.27 -9.61 9.66
C PRO A 12 -7.65 -9.07 9.24
N HIS A 13 -8.73 -9.30 10.00
CA HIS A 13 -10.04 -8.74 9.70
C HIS A 13 -10.14 -7.24 10.01
N HIS A 14 -9.33 -6.70 10.92
CA HIS A 14 -9.34 -5.27 11.29
C HIS A 14 -9.02 -4.34 10.10
N ARG A 15 -8.14 -4.77 9.20
CA ARG A 15 -7.67 -3.99 8.04
C ARG A 15 -8.03 -4.63 6.70
N LYS A 16 -8.98 -5.59 6.69
CA LYS A 16 -9.40 -6.23 5.43
C LYS A 16 -10.05 -5.24 4.45
N TRP A 17 -10.69 -4.19 4.96
CA TRP A 17 -11.46 -3.21 4.16
C TRP A 17 -10.59 -2.41 3.18
N ASN A 18 -9.28 -2.29 3.44
CA ASN A 18 -8.31 -1.65 2.55
C ASN A 18 -7.17 -2.59 2.13
N LEU A 19 -7.39 -3.91 2.17
CA LEU A 19 -6.38 -4.91 1.81
C LEU A 19 -5.04 -4.69 2.54
N TRP A 20 -5.11 -4.29 3.81
CA TRP A 20 -3.95 -4.05 4.67
C TRP A 20 -2.97 -2.99 4.15
N SER A 21 -3.43 -2.10 3.26
CA SER A 21 -2.65 -0.99 2.74
C SER A 21 -2.44 0.10 3.79
N TYR A 22 -1.35 0.84 3.66
CA TYR A 22 -1.04 2.03 4.46
C TYR A 22 -0.19 3.00 3.64
N ILE A 23 0.14 4.14 4.24
CA ILE A 23 1.08 5.11 3.69
C ILE A 23 1.86 5.76 4.83
N ASP A 24 3.20 5.86 4.69
CA ASP A 24 4.00 6.71 5.58
C ASP A 24 3.75 8.19 5.23
N ALA A 25 3.61 9.04 6.25
CA ALA A 25 3.31 10.45 6.05
C ALA A 25 4.34 11.19 5.17
N ARG A 26 5.62 10.77 5.19
CA ARG A 26 6.69 11.32 4.35
C ARG A 26 6.49 10.96 2.87
N ASP A 27 6.04 9.74 2.59
CA ASP A 27 5.67 9.32 1.24
C ASP A 27 4.37 10.01 0.78
N GLY A 28 3.42 10.25 1.68
CA GLY A 28 2.26 11.08 1.39
C GLY A 28 2.63 12.51 1.00
N ALA A 29 3.56 13.12 1.73
CA ALA A 29 4.09 14.45 1.40
C ALA A 29 4.85 14.44 0.06
N GLN A 30 5.65 13.40 -0.21
CA GLN A 30 6.32 13.22 -1.51
C GLN A 30 5.31 13.22 -2.65
N ALA A 31 4.21 12.47 -2.56
CA ALA A 31 3.18 12.44 -3.60
C ALA A 31 2.55 13.81 -3.86
N ILE A 32 2.31 14.60 -2.79
CA ILE A 32 1.79 15.97 -2.92
C ILE A 32 2.79 16.87 -3.64
N ILE A 33 4.07 16.85 -3.24
CA ILE A 33 5.13 17.62 -3.88
C ILE A 33 5.22 17.27 -5.37
N ARG A 34 5.21 15.97 -5.69
CA ARG A 34 5.21 15.50 -7.08
C ARG A 34 3.98 16.00 -7.86
N ALA A 35 2.79 15.93 -7.27
CA ALA A 35 1.60 16.46 -7.95
C ALA A 35 1.72 17.96 -8.26
N LEU A 36 2.29 18.75 -7.36
CA LEU A 36 2.52 20.18 -7.59
C LEU A 36 3.58 20.45 -8.67
N GLU A 37 4.60 19.60 -8.78
CA GLU A 37 5.71 19.76 -9.73
C GLU A 37 5.37 19.32 -11.15
N VAL A 38 4.65 18.19 -11.30
CA VAL A 38 4.54 17.49 -12.59
C VAL A 38 3.10 17.20 -13.05
N ALA A 39 2.07 17.39 -12.22
CA ALA A 39 0.71 17.08 -12.66
C ALA A 39 0.23 18.08 -13.75
N PRO A 40 -0.46 17.59 -14.79
CA PRO A 40 -1.05 18.47 -15.80
C PRO A 40 -2.23 19.26 -15.22
N ALA A 41 -2.56 20.38 -15.87
CA ALA A 41 -3.74 21.16 -15.51
C ALA A 41 -5.03 20.32 -15.65
N GLY A 42 -5.94 20.48 -14.68
CA GLY A 42 -7.20 19.75 -14.62
C GLY A 42 -7.34 18.93 -13.34
N PHE A 43 -8.27 17.98 -13.36
CA PHE A 43 -8.49 17.05 -12.25
C PHE A 43 -8.07 15.63 -12.66
N ASP A 44 -7.30 14.98 -11.81
CA ASP A 44 -7.05 13.55 -11.90
C ASP A 44 -6.93 12.93 -10.50
N ARG A 45 -7.12 11.62 -10.41
CA ARG A 45 -7.06 10.83 -9.18
C ARG A 45 -5.93 9.80 -9.23
N PHE A 46 -5.26 9.66 -8.10
CA PHE A 46 -4.14 8.75 -7.89
C PHE A 46 -4.35 7.97 -6.61
N LEU A 47 -4.00 6.68 -6.64
CA LEU A 47 -3.88 5.87 -5.45
C LEU A 47 -2.44 5.97 -4.97
N ILE A 48 -2.26 6.46 -3.74
CA ILE A 48 -0.95 6.60 -3.09
C ILE A 48 -0.94 5.65 -1.89
N ALA A 49 0.05 4.77 -1.85
CA ALA A 49 0.21 3.74 -0.85
C ALA A 49 1.69 3.38 -0.75
N ALA A 50 2.10 2.87 0.41
CA ALA A 50 3.40 2.24 0.60
C ALA A 50 3.61 1.06 -0.36
N ALA A 51 4.87 0.63 -0.50
CA ALA A 51 5.22 -0.50 -1.37
C ALA A 51 4.73 -1.86 -0.83
N ASP A 52 4.43 -1.95 0.46
CA ASP A 52 4.07 -3.17 1.15
C ASP A 52 2.81 -3.02 2.01
N THR A 53 2.34 -4.14 2.56
CA THR A 53 1.22 -4.19 3.51
C THR A 53 1.69 -4.08 4.96
N VAL A 54 0.78 -3.72 5.86
CA VAL A 54 1.02 -3.68 7.32
C VAL A 54 1.15 -5.07 7.96
N MET A 55 1.13 -6.15 7.19
CA MET A 55 1.02 -7.52 7.69
C MET A 55 2.34 -8.27 7.61
N SER A 56 2.74 -8.96 8.68
CA SER A 56 3.96 -9.78 8.64
C SER A 56 3.80 -11.06 7.84
N ARG A 57 2.56 -11.55 7.69
CA ARG A 57 2.21 -12.76 6.94
C ARG A 57 2.21 -12.53 5.42
N PRO A 58 2.52 -13.55 4.60
CA PRO A 58 2.44 -13.44 3.15
C PRO A 58 1.02 -13.14 2.64
N ASN A 59 0.91 -12.37 1.56
CA ASN A 59 -0.36 -12.01 0.94
C ASN A 59 -1.19 -13.23 0.52
N THR A 60 -0.54 -14.31 0.06
CA THR A 60 -1.22 -15.56 -0.32
C THR A 60 -1.97 -16.20 0.84
N GLU A 61 -1.38 -16.23 2.04
CA GLU A 61 -2.02 -16.74 3.25
C GLU A 61 -3.17 -15.84 3.71
N LEU A 62 -2.95 -14.52 3.66
CA LEU A 62 -3.96 -13.53 4.07
C LEU A 62 -5.19 -13.55 3.19
N VAL A 63 -5.01 -13.58 1.87
CA VAL A 63 -6.12 -13.64 0.90
C VAL A 63 -6.88 -14.95 1.03
N ALA A 64 -6.19 -16.10 1.11
CA ALA A 64 -6.84 -17.39 1.31
C ALA A 64 -7.66 -17.46 2.60
N LYS A 65 -7.17 -16.85 3.69
CA LYS A 65 -7.86 -16.82 4.99
C LYS A 65 -9.05 -15.87 5.02
N VAL A 66 -8.88 -14.63 4.53
CA VAL A 66 -9.85 -13.55 4.74
C VAL A 66 -10.86 -13.44 3.60
N PHE A 67 -10.50 -13.90 2.41
CA PHE A 67 -11.33 -13.87 1.21
C PHE A 67 -11.40 -15.25 0.53
N PRO A 68 -11.89 -16.29 1.25
CA PRO A 68 -11.90 -17.64 0.72
C PRO A 68 -12.76 -17.74 -0.55
N GLY A 69 -12.23 -18.41 -1.57
CA GLY A 69 -12.92 -18.64 -2.84
C GLY A 69 -12.94 -17.44 -3.80
N VAL A 70 -12.31 -16.31 -3.45
CA VAL A 70 -12.13 -15.19 -4.39
C VAL A 70 -11.06 -15.54 -5.42
N GLU A 71 -11.35 -15.25 -6.69
CA GLU A 71 -10.38 -15.42 -7.77
C GLU A 71 -9.22 -14.43 -7.61
N THR A 72 -8.00 -14.96 -7.53
CA THR A 72 -6.77 -14.17 -7.57
C THR A 72 -6.29 -14.01 -9.00
N ARG A 73 -6.00 -12.78 -9.43
CA ARG A 73 -5.45 -12.47 -10.75
C ARG A 73 -4.07 -11.82 -10.60
N GLY A 74 -3.09 -12.34 -11.33
CA GLY A 74 -1.71 -11.84 -11.28
C GLY A 74 -0.94 -12.32 -10.06
N ASP A 75 0.25 -11.75 -9.88
CA ASP A 75 1.08 -11.97 -8.69
C ASP A 75 0.65 -11.01 -7.57
N LEU A 76 0.48 -11.56 -6.36
CA LEU A 76 0.16 -10.78 -5.17
C LEU A 76 1.41 -10.20 -4.49
N GLY A 77 2.61 -10.65 -4.90
CA GLY A 77 3.83 -10.43 -4.15
C GLY A 77 3.80 -11.12 -2.79
N VAL A 78 4.94 -11.12 -2.10
CA VAL A 78 5.00 -11.73 -0.75
C VAL A 78 4.34 -10.81 0.26
N HIS A 79 4.71 -9.52 0.23
CA HIS A 79 4.16 -8.49 1.12
C HIS A 79 3.78 -7.21 0.39
N ASP A 80 3.90 -7.22 -0.94
CA ASP A 80 3.65 -6.07 -1.81
C ASP A 80 2.25 -5.50 -1.54
N SER A 81 2.13 -4.18 -1.67
CA SER A 81 0.85 -3.51 -1.57
C SER A 81 -0.11 -4.05 -2.62
N LEU A 82 -1.29 -4.47 -2.18
CA LEU A 82 -2.35 -4.93 -3.07
C LEU A 82 -3.08 -3.78 -3.78
N PHE A 83 -2.63 -2.54 -3.53
CA PHE A 83 -3.06 -1.32 -4.20
C PHE A 83 -2.01 -0.87 -5.20
N SER A 84 -2.38 -0.85 -6.48
CA SER A 84 -1.47 -0.42 -7.53
C SER A 84 -1.25 1.10 -7.52
N THR A 85 -0.01 1.50 -7.28
CA THR A 85 0.46 2.90 -7.41
C THR A 85 1.10 3.17 -8.78
N ALA A 86 0.99 2.24 -9.74
CA ALA A 86 1.66 2.31 -11.04
C ALA A 86 1.33 3.58 -11.83
N LYS A 87 0.10 4.10 -11.71
CA LYS A 87 -0.28 5.37 -12.33
C LYS A 87 0.47 6.55 -11.71
N ALA A 88 0.58 6.59 -10.39
CA ALA A 88 1.30 7.65 -9.67
C ALA A 88 2.80 7.59 -9.98
N GLN A 89 3.38 6.40 -10.05
CA GLN A 89 4.77 6.20 -10.49
C GLN A 89 4.98 6.76 -11.91
N ARG A 90 4.13 6.38 -12.87
CA ARG A 90 4.29 6.79 -14.26
C ARG A 90 4.07 8.28 -14.51
N LEU A 91 3.06 8.89 -13.87
CA LEU A 91 2.64 10.26 -14.19
C LEU A 91 3.20 11.30 -13.24
N LEU A 92 3.45 10.93 -11.97
CA LEU A 92 3.95 11.84 -10.96
C LEU A 92 5.41 11.55 -10.57
N GLY A 93 5.98 10.40 -10.97
CA GLY A 93 7.29 9.96 -10.45
C GLY A 93 7.24 9.65 -8.95
N TYR A 94 6.06 9.28 -8.43
CA TYR A 94 5.88 8.84 -7.05
C TYR A 94 6.56 7.50 -6.84
N HIS A 95 7.43 7.39 -5.84
CA HIS A 95 8.06 6.13 -5.44
C HIS A 95 8.16 6.11 -3.92
N PRO A 96 7.42 5.24 -3.21
CA PRO A 96 7.49 5.16 -1.76
C PRO A 96 8.91 4.82 -1.31
N GLN A 97 9.40 5.54 -0.31
CA GLN A 97 10.78 5.46 0.19
C GLN A 97 10.85 4.95 1.63
N HIS A 98 9.70 4.73 2.28
CA HIS A 98 9.64 4.39 3.68
C HIS A 98 8.76 3.15 3.89
N SER A 99 9.36 2.08 4.39
CA SER A 99 8.63 0.92 4.89
C SER A 99 8.74 0.82 6.42
N TRP A 100 7.69 0.30 7.06
CA TRP A 100 7.75 -0.11 8.46
C TRP A 100 8.71 -1.27 8.72
N ARG A 101 9.13 -1.97 7.66
CA ARG A 101 10.09 -3.06 7.70
C ARG A 101 11.53 -2.60 7.73
N ASP A 102 11.84 -1.36 7.32
CA ASP A 102 13.22 -0.85 7.27
C ASP A 102 13.87 -0.72 8.66
N GLY A 103 13.05 -0.67 9.72
CA GLY A 103 13.50 -0.61 11.11
C GLY A 103 13.65 -1.97 11.80
N ARG A 104 13.53 -3.09 11.07
CA ARG A 104 13.73 -4.44 11.59
C ARG A 104 15.13 -4.97 11.39
#